data_AF-A0A498U6B3-F1
#
_entry.id   AF-A0A498U6B3-F1
#
_cell.length_a   1.000
_cell.length_b   1.000
_cell.length_c   1.000
_cell.angle_alpha   90.00
_cell.angle_beta   90.00
_cell.angle_gamma   90.00
#
_symmetry.space_group_name_H-M   'P 1'
#
loop_
_entity.id
_entity.type
_entity.pdbx_description
1 polymer ?
#
loop_
_entity_poly.entity_id
_entity_poly.type
_entity_poly.pdbx_seq_one_letter_code
_entity_poly.pdbx_strand_id
1 'polypeptide(L)' 'MFLYYAMHELHYSPSELLELYESPRPFKAFLFGLISYKLDMLEKEAKKGGK' A
#
# COMPACT_ATOMS: atom_id res chain seq x y z
N MET A 1 -4.13 0.16 -8.96
CA MET A 1 -3.34 1.07 -8.09
C MET A 1 -2.54 0.29 -7.05
N PHE A 2 -3.16 -0.51 -6.17
CA PHE A 2 -2.44 -1.10 -5.02
C PHE A 2 -1.39 -2.18 -5.36
N LEU A 3 -1.60 -3.02 -6.39
CA LEU A 3 -0.57 -3.98 -6.82
C LEU A 3 0.64 -3.27 -7.43
N TYR A 4 0.42 -2.19 -8.19
CA TYR A 4 1.49 -1.35 -8.72
C TYR A 4 2.29 -0.70 -7.59
N TYR A 5 1.60 -0.14 -6.61
CA TYR A 5 2.22 0.43 -5.41
C TYR A 5 3.02 -0.64 -4.63
N ALA A 6 2.46 -1.84 -4.43
CA ALA A 6 3.15 -2.93 -3.77
C ALA A 6 4.43 -3.36 -4.51
N MET A 7 4.38 -3.37 -5.85
CA MET A 7 5.54 -3.72 -6.67
C MET A 7 6.63 -2.64 -6.67
N HIS A 8 6.25 -1.38 -6.85
CA HIS A 8 7.22 -0.29 -7.06
C HIS A 8 7.65 0.44 -5.79
N GLU A 9 6.75 0.61 -4.83
CA GLU A 9 7.03 1.34 -3.59
C GLU A 9 7.40 0.38 -2.46
N LEU A 10 6.69 -0.76 -2.35
CA LEU A 10 6.98 -1.77 -1.33
C LEU A 10 7.94 -2.88 -1.80
N HIS A 11 8.34 -2.87 -3.08
CA HIS A 11 9.32 -3.79 -3.66
C HIS A 11 8.93 -5.27 -3.53
N TYR A 12 7.64 -5.59 -3.58
CA TYR A 12 7.16 -6.96 -3.54
C TYR A 12 7.66 -7.72 -4.77
N SER A 13 8.18 -8.93 -4.55
CA SER A 13 8.51 -9.87 -5.61
C SER A 13 7.25 -10.33 -6.37
N PRO A 14 7.40 -10.84 -7.61
CA PRO A 14 6.27 -11.38 -8.36
C PRO A 14 5.47 -12.46 -7.61
N SER A 15 6.12 -13.29 -6.80
CA SER A 15 5.46 -14.30 -5.95
C SER A 15 4.61 -13.67 -4.85
N GLU A 16 5.12 -12.65 -4.17
CA GLU A 16 4.36 -11.94 -3.12
C GLU A 16 3.16 -11.18 -3.70
N LEU A 17 3.30 -10.64 -4.93
CA LEU A 17 2.19 -10.03 -5.65
C LEU A 17 1.12 -11.06 -6.04
N LEU A 18 1.52 -12.28 -6.41
CA LEU A 18 0.59 -13.36 -6.72
C LEU A 18 -0.16 -13.81 -5.46
N GLU A 19 0.54 -14.04 -4.35
CA GLU A 19 -0.08 -14.37 -3.06
C GLU A 19 -1.07 -13.29 -2.62
N LEU A 20 -0.69 -12.02 -2.77
CA LEU A 20 -1.57 -10.90 -2.49
C LEU A 20 -2.79 -10.89 -3.44
N TYR A 21 -2.61 -11.14 -4.73
CA TYR A 21 -3.70 -11.20 -5.69
C TYR A 21 -4.70 -12.31 -5.36
N GLU A 22 -4.21 -13.49 -4.98
CA GLU A 22 -5.00 -14.67 -4.66
C GLU A 22 -5.65 -14.60 -3.27
N SER A 23 -5.15 -13.73 -2.38
CA SER A 23 -5.66 -13.59 -1.02
C SER A 23 -7.17 -13.23 -0.95
N PRO A 24 -7.86 -13.57 0.17
CA PRO A 24 -9.29 -13.31 0.31
C PRO A 24 -9.65 -11.83 0.16
N ARG A 25 -10.80 -11.55 -0.48
CA ARG A 25 -11.28 -10.19 -0.71
C ARG A 25 -11.35 -9.33 0.58
N PRO A 26 -11.81 -9.84 1.74
CA PRO A 26 -11.81 -9.06 2.98
C PRO A 26 -10.40 -8.67 3.45
N PHE A 27 -9.42 -9.57 3.29
CA PHE A 27 -8.04 -9.31 3.65
C PHE A 27 -7.42 -8.22 2.76
N LYS A 28 -7.63 -8.30 1.44
CA LYS A 28 -7.19 -7.25 0.50
C LYS A 28 -7.78 -5.88 0.85
N ALA A 29 -9.07 -5.83 1.15
CA ALA A 29 -9.74 -4.59 1.54
C ALA A 29 -9.13 -3.98 2.80
N PHE A 30 -8.86 -4.82 3.81
CA PHE A 30 -8.20 -4.39 5.04
C PHE A 30 -6.78 -3.87 4.80
N LEU A 31 -5.95 -4.63 4.07
CA LEU A 31 -4.58 -4.25 3.76
C LEU A 31 -4.52 -2.94 2.98
N PHE A 32 -5.35 -2.79 1.93
CA PHE A 32 -5.39 -1.58 1.13
C PHE A 32 -5.88 -0.37 1.94
N GLY A 33 -6.83 -0.58 2.86
CA GLY A 33 -7.25 0.45 3.81
C GLY A 33 -6.10 0.94 4.71
N LEU A 34 -5.27 0.03 5.24
CA LEU A 34 -4.10 0.39 6.03
C LEU A 34 -3.05 1.15 5.21
N ILE A 35 -2.81 0.73 3.96
CA ILE A 35 -1.89 1.44 3.05
C ILE A 35 -2.38 2.86 2.80
N SER A 36 -3.67 3.03 2.46
CA SER A 36 -4.27 4.36 2.27
C SER A 36 -4.13 5.23 3.52
N TYR A 37 -4.41 4.69 4.70
CA TYR A 37 -4.27 5.43 5.96
C TYR A 37 -2.83 5.89 6.20
N LYS A 38 -1.84 5.03 5.94
CA LYS A 38 -0.43 5.38 6.11
C LYS A 38 0.00 6.47 5.12
N LEU A 39 -0.45 6.41 3.87
CA LEU A 39 -0.18 7.44 2.87
C LEU A 39 -0.75 8.80 3.28
N ASP A 40 -1.99 8.85 3.78
CA ASP A 40 -2.59 10.08 4.28
C ASP A 40 -1.79 10.68 5.46
N MET A 41 -1.25 9.84 6.35
CA MET A 41 -0.40 10.30 7.44
C MET A 41 0.90 10.93 6.91
N LEU A 42 1.56 10.25 5.98
CA LEU A 42 2.80 10.73 5.37
C LEU A 42 2.59 12.04 4.60
N GLU A 43 1.47 12.18 3.89
CA GLU A 43 1.12 13.42 3.19
C GLU A 43 0.95 14.59 4.20
N LYS A 44 0.28 14.33 5.33
CA LYS A 44 0.12 15.33 6.41
C LYS A 44 1.46 15.70 7.05
N GLU A 45 2.36 14.74 7.22
CA GLU A 45 3.72 14.98 7.75
C GLU A 45 4.57 15.79 6.76
N ALA A 46 4.54 15.43 5.48
CA ALA A 46 5.25 16.15 4.42
C ALA A 46 4.82 17.62 4.34
N LYS A 47 3.51 17.90 4.43
CA LYS A 47 2.98 19.27 4.45
C LYS A 47 3.40 20.08 5.68
N LYS A 48 3.67 19.43 6.82
CA LYS A 48 4.17 20.09 8.04
C LYS A 48 5.67 20.38 7.97
N GLY A 49 6.43 19.63 7.19
CA GLY A 49 7.89 19.78 7.01
C GLY A 49 8.32 20.77 5.93
N GLY A 50 7.39 21.36 5.17
CA GLY A 50 7.69 22.38 4.16
C GLY A 50 8.08 23.71 4.80
N LYS A 51 9.37 23.90 5.06
CA LYS A 51 10.00 25.22 5.19
C LYS A 51 10.33 25.77 3.81
#